data_AF-A0A8J3JCX1-F1
#
_entry.id   AF-A0A8J3JCX1-F1
#
_cell.length_a   1.000
_cell.length_b   1.000
_cell.length_c   1.000
_cell.angle_alpha   90.00
_cell.angle_beta   90.00
_cell.angle_gamma   90.00
#
_symmetry.space_group_name_H-M   'P 1'
#
loop_
_entity.id
_entity.type
_entity.pdbx_description
1 polymer ?
#
loop_
_entity_poly.entity_id
_entity_poly.type
_entity_poly.pdbx_seq_one_letter_code
_entity_poly.pdbx_strand_id
1 'polypeptide(L)'
;MSLVVRRSCFDAVQERFLALVEAGQLPLPPELESVVASRVGLPQLRDLMLGGAVGDGVADRLWRGLVQRSRLEAGAWTVAALGMALPGLRRVARDFRSRWRGDVEDLESELFAGFLDRLRTVDIEAPRICGRLIDAAVRAVRRAEPAGPWSQQPSSLAAGPAVPGLPWDHPDYVLARAVAAAVLCREEADVIGATRLGDTTLGQAASALGLAEPAARRWRRQAELRLRGAIRSGELAFVAKPRRLGRQPAPASAVA
;
A
#
# COMPACT_ATOMS: atom_id res chain seq x y z
N MET A 1 31.85 -2.07 25.70
CA MET A 1 31.12 -1.35 24.63
C MET A 1 29.74 -1.96 24.50
N SER A 2 28.74 -1.40 25.18
CA SER A 2 27.36 -1.87 25.06
C SER A 2 26.85 -1.53 23.66
N LEU A 3 26.64 -2.55 22.83
CA LEU A 3 25.81 -2.44 21.64
C LEU A 3 24.41 -2.04 22.11
N VAL A 4 24.04 -0.78 21.91
CA VAL A 4 22.65 -0.35 22.03
C VAL A 4 21.89 -1.11 20.94
N VAL A 5 21.29 -2.24 21.30
CA VAL A 5 20.32 -2.92 20.45
C VAL A 5 19.15 -1.96 20.33
N ARG A 6 19.16 -1.13 19.29
CA ARG A 6 18.03 -0.25 19.03
C ARG A 6 16.82 -1.15 18.71
N ARG A 7 15.73 -0.94 19.46
CA ARG A 7 14.51 -1.73 19.28
C ARG A 7 13.77 -1.23 18.05
N SER A 8 13.40 -2.15 17.16
CA SER A 8 12.50 -1.87 16.03
C SER A 8 11.18 -1.29 16.54
N CYS A 9 10.67 -0.27 15.86
CA CYS A 9 9.37 0.32 16.16
C CYS A 9 8.24 -0.69 15.95
N PHE A 10 8.40 -1.61 15.00
CA PHE A 10 7.45 -2.71 14.78
C PHE A 10 7.36 -3.65 15.98
N ASP A 11 8.50 -3.95 16.61
CA ASP A 11 8.53 -4.83 17.77
C ASP A 11 7.93 -4.16 19.00
N ALA A 12 8.22 -2.86 19.22
CA ALA A 12 7.59 -2.09 20.29
C ALA A 12 6.05 -2.04 20.16
N VAL A 13 5.52 -1.85 18.94
CA VAL A 13 4.08 -1.89 18.68
C VAL A 13 3.52 -3.30 18.89
N GLN A 14 4.22 -4.35 18.44
CA GLN A 14 3.81 -5.74 18.63
C GLN A 14 3.73 -6.10 20.12
N GLU A 15 4.75 -5.74 20.91
CA GLU A 15 4.78 -5.93 22.35
C GLU A 15 3.60 -5.21 23.02
N ARG A 16 3.38 -3.93 22.71
CA ARG A 16 2.29 -3.17 23.30
C ARG A 16 0.92 -3.70 22.90
N PHE A 17 0.75 -4.11 21.65
CA PHE A 17 -0.49 -4.72 21.18
C PHE A 17 -0.82 -6.00 21.95
N LEU A 18 0.14 -6.91 22.10
CA LEU A 18 -0.07 -8.15 22.84
C LEU A 18 -0.38 -7.90 24.31
N ALA A 19 0.34 -6.97 24.96
CA ALA A 19 0.08 -6.61 26.35
C ALA A 19 -1.35 -6.05 26.57
N LEU A 20 -1.87 -5.26 25.62
CA LEU A 20 -3.24 -4.74 25.68
C LEU A 20 -4.30 -5.84 25.49
N VAL A 21 -4.02 -6.83 24.64
CA VAL A 21 -4.89 -8.00 24.46
C VAL A 21 -4.91 -8.84 25.73
N GLU A 22 -3.75 -9.14 26.31
CA GLU A 22 -3.63 -9.92 27.56
C GLU A 22 -4.31 -9.23 28.74
N ALA A 23 -4.22 -7.90 28.81
CA ALA A 23 -4.90 -7.10 29.84
C ALA A 23 -6.42 -6.97 29.62
N GLY A 24 -6.98 -7.56 28.56
CA GLY A 24 -8.42 -7.48 28.24
C GLY A 24 -8.90 -6.09 27.83
N GLN A 25 -7.97 -5.18 27.46
CA GLN A 25 -8.27 -3.79 27.13
C GLN A 25 -8.68 -3.59 25.67
N LEU A 26 -8.69 -4.67 24.89
CA LEU A 26 -9.10 -4.70 23.48
C LEU A 26 -10.17 -5.78 23.29
N PRO A 27 -11.39 -5.56 23.82
CA PRO A 27 -12.51 -6.46 23.57
C PRO A 27 -12.81 -6.53 22.07
N LEU A 28 -13.47 -7.59 21.61
CA LEU A 28 -13.91 -7.61 20.23
C LEU A 28 -14.92 -6.49 19.97
N PRO A 29 -14.85 -5.83 18.81
CA PRO A 29 -15.95 -5.00 18.34
C PRO A 29 -17.27 -5.80 18.37
N PRO A 30 -18.36 -5.30 18.99
CA PRO A 30 -19.65 -5.98 19.05
C PRO A 30 -20.22 -6.23 17.64
N GLU A 31 -19.83 -5.43 16.65
CA GLU A 31 -20.16 -5.62 15.24
C GLU A 31 -19.58 -6.94 14.67
N LEU A 32 -18.56 -7.50 15.31
CA LEU A 32 -17.91 -8.75 14.93
C LEU A 32 -18.25 -9.91 15.84
N GLU A 33 -18.75 -9.66 17.05
CA GLU A 33 -19.21 -10.72 17.96
C GLU A 33 -20.32 -11.57 17.34
N SER A 34 -21.12 -11.00 16.44
CA SER A 34 -22.17 -11.72 15.70
C SER A 34 -21.66 -12.51 14.49
N VAL A 35 -20.44 -12.21 14.02
CA VAL A 35 -19.87 -12.77 12.77
C VAL A 35 -18.83 -13.84 13.04
N VAL A 36 -18.20 -13.79 14.21
CA VAL A 36 -17.14 -14.69 14.63
C VAL A 36 -17.59 -15.33 15.93
N ALA A 37 -17.45 -16.65 16.07
CA ALA A 37 -17.72 -17.30 17.36
C ALA A 37 -17.00 -16.53 18.47
N SER A 38 -17.74 -16.17 19.52
CA SER A 38 -17.43 -15.17 20.57
C SER A 38 -16.17 -15.44 21.44
N ARG A 39 -15.23 -16.25 20.95
CA ARG A 39 -14.00 -16.67 21.62
C ARG A 39 -12.70 -16.30 20.87
N VAL A 40 -12.77 -15.60 19.74
CA VAL A 40 -11.60 -15.34 18.89
C VAL A 40 -11.09 -13.92 19.09
N GLY A 41 -9.97 -13.72 19.79
CA GLY A 41 -9.36 -12.40 19.99
C GLY A 41 -8.79 -11.77 18.71
N LEU A 42 -8.38 -10.50 18.79
CA LEU A 42 -7.79 -9.77 17.66
C LEU A 42 -6.58 -10.48 17.01
N PRO A 43 -5.62 -11.06 17.76
CA PRO A 43 -4.51 -11.79 17.15
C PRO A 43 -4.97 -13.00 16.31
N GLN A 44 -5.93 -13.77 16.80
CA GLN A 44 -6.46 -14.93 16.09
C GLN A 44 -7.23 -14.49 14.83
N LEU A 45 -7.98 -13.39 14.89
CA LEU A 45 -8.61 -12.80 13.71
C LEU A 45 -7.59 -12.36 12.66
N ARG A 46 -6.48 -11.77 13.09
CA ARG A 46 -5.37 -11.41 12.19
C ARG A 46 -4.85 -12.63 11.47
N ASP A 47 -4.61 -13.72 12.20
CA ASP A 47 -4.06 -14.95 11.63
C ASP A 47 -5.06 -15.61 10.65
N LEU A 48 -6.35 -15.60 10.97
CA LEU A 48 -7.41 -16.08 10.08
C LEU A 48 -7.52 -15.24 8.79
N MET A 49 -7.40 -13.91 8.89
CA MET A 49 -7.36 -13.04 7.70
C MET A 49 -6.14 -13.30 6.83
N LEU A 50 -4.97 -13.49 7.44
CA LEU A 50 -3.75 -13.83 6.70
C LEU A 50 -3.83 -15.19 6.03
N GLY A 51 -4.50 -16.16 6.66
CA GLY A 51 -4.75 -17.49 6.11
C GLY A 51 -5.84 -17.54 5.04
N GLY A 52 -6.48 -16.40 4.70
CA GLY A 52 -7.55 -16.33 3.71
C GLY A 52 -8.86 -16.98 4.13
N ALA A 53 -9.01 -17.33 5.41
CA ALA A 53 -10.21 -17.95 5.96
C ALA A 53 -11.36 -16.94 6.18
N VAL A 54 -11.09 -15.65 6.01
CA VAL A 54 -12.02 -14.54 6.23
C VAL A 54 -12.30 -13.85 4.91
N GLY A 55 -13.57 -13.79 4.49
CA GLY A 55 -13.98 -13.09 3.28
C GLY A 55 -13.81 -11.57 3.38
N ASP A 56 -13.57 -10.90 2.24
CA ASP A 56 -13.29 -9.47 2.15
C ASP A 56 -14.31 -8.58 2.91
N GLY A 57 -15.60 -8.93 2.86
CA GLY A 57 -16.65 -8.17 3.56
C GLY A 57 -16.56 -8.26 5.09
N VAL A 58 -16.06 -9.37 5.64
CA VAL A 58 -15.82 -9.52 7.08
C VAL A 58 -14.58 -8.75 7.50
N ALA A 59 -13.51 -8.80 6.70
CA ALA A 59 -12.30 -8.02 6.94
C ALA A 59 -12.60 -6.51 6.92
N ASP A 60 -13.35 -6.01 5.94
CA ASP A 60 -13.73 -4.59 5.88
C ASP A 60 -14.61 -4.18 7.06
N ARG A 61 -15.53 -5.04 7.54
CA ARG A 61 -16.30 -4.76 8.76
C ARG A 61 -15.39 -4.64 10.00
N LEU A 62 -14.41 -5.52 10.13
CA LEU A 62 -13.45 -5.47 11.23
C LEU A 62 -12.63 -4.17 11.19
N TRP A 63 -12.10 -3.84 10.01
CA TRP A 63 -11.33 -2.62 9.84
C TRP A 63 -12.17 -1.36 10.04
N ARG A 64 -13.45 -1.36 9.68
CA ARG A 64 -14.38 -0.27 10.00
C ARG A 64 -14.48 -0.06 11.51
N GLY A 65 -14.73 -1.12 12.27
CA GLY A 65 -14.82 -1.04 13.75
C GLY A 65 -13.51 -0.57 14.39
N LEU A 66 -12.37 -1.07 13.93
CA LEU A 66 -11.05 -0.64 14.41
C LEU A 66 -10.79 0.85 14.12
N VAL A 67 -11.11 1.32 12.91
CA VAL A 67 -10.92 2.73 12.54
C VAL A 67 -11.84 3.64 13.36
N GLN A 68 -13.11 3.27 13.51
CA GLN A 68 -14.06 4.05 14.30
C GLN A 68 -13.60 4.19 15.75
N ARG A 69 -13.22 3.10 16.41
CA ARG A 69 -12.72 3.14 17.79
C ARG A 69 -11.40 3.86 17.92
N SER A 70 -10.46 3.67 16.98
CA SER A 70 -9.21 4.42 16.99
C SER A 70 -9.45 5.94 16.92
N ARG A 71 -10.47 6.40 16.20
CA ARG A 71 -10.84 7.83 16.14
C ARG A 71 -11.55 8.34 17.39
N LEU A 72 -12.40 7.52 18.01
CA LEU A 72 -13.22 7.90 19.16
C LEU A 72 -12.45 7.81 20.49
N GLU A 73 -11.71 6.72 20.68
CA GLU A 73 -11.08 6.35 21.95
C GLU A 73 -9.56 6.58 21.95
N ALA A 74 -8.93 6.66 20.75
CA ALA A 74 -7.49 6.78 20.57
C ALA A 74 -6.71 5.71 21.36
N GLY A 75 -5.46 5.99 21.74
CA GLY A 75 -4.66 5.14 22.63
C GLY A 75 -4.60 3.67 22.22
N ALA A 76 -5.18 2.80 23.05
CA ALA A 76 -5.18 1.34 22.86
C ALA A 76 -5.70 0.90 21.49
N TRP A 77 -6.74 1.55 20.97
CA TRP A 77 -7.32 1.20 19.66
C TRP A 77 -6.47 1.62 18.47
N THR A 78 -5.63 2.66 18.64
CA THR A 78 -4.63 3.00 17.63
C THR A 78 -3.52 1.95 17.59
N VAL A 79 -3.08 1.47 18.77
CA VAL A 79 -2.13 0.35 18.87
C VAL A 79 -2.75 -0.93 18.30
N ALA A 80 -4.04 -1.18 18.55
CA ALA A 80 -4.75 -2.33 17.97
C ALA A 80 -4.75 -2.28 16.44
N ALA A 81 -5.11 -1.14 15.84
CA ALA A 81 -5.08 -0.97 14.38
C ALA A 81 -3.67 -1.20 13.80
N LEU A 82 -2.63 -0.67 14.45
CA LEU A 82 -1.24 -0.92 14.04
C LEU A 82 -0.85 -2.40 14.19
N GLY A 83 -1.14 -3.02 15.34
CA GLY A 83 -0.84 -4.43 15.63
C GLY A 83 -1.51 -5.42 14.68
N MET A 84 -2.71 -5.08 14.23
CA MET A 84 -3.45 -5.80 13.19
C MET A 84 -2.83 -5.59 11.80
N ALA A 85 -2.30 -4.40 11.50
CA ALA A 85 -1.63 -4.09 10.23
C ALA A 85 -0.18 -4.56 10.12
N LEU A 86 0.48 -4.87 11.26
CA LEU A 86 1.90 -5.19 11.33
C LEU A 86 2.39 -6.24 10.30
N PRO A 87 1.68 -7.34 10.03
CA PRO A 87 2.10 -8.30 9.00
C PRO A 87 2.22 -7.65 7.61
N GLY A 88 1.26 -6.81 7.23
CA GLY A 88 1.27 -6.06 5.98
C GLY A 88 2.39 -5.02 5.94
N LEU A 89 2.57 -4.26 7.03
CA LEU A 89 3.62 -3.25 7.15
C LEU A 89 5.03 -3.88 7.13
N ARG A 90 5.23 -5.03 7.79
CA ARG A 90 6.48 -5.81 7.73
C ARG A 90 6.77 -6.33 6.33
N ARG A 91 5.74 -6.76 5.58
CA ARG A 91 5.91 -7.12 4.17
C ARG A 91 6.39 -5.92 3.36
N VAL A 92 5.72 -4.77 3.48
CA VAL A 92 6.13 -3.54 2.77
C VAL A 92 7.55 -3.12 3.15
N ALA A 93 7.90 -3.13 4.44
CA ALA A 93 9.25 -2.77 4.87
C ALA A 93 10.32 -3.67 4.22
N ARG A 94 10.10 -4.99 4.17
CA ARG A 94 10.99 -5.92 3.46
C ARG A 94 11.14 -5.57 1.97
N ASP A 95 10.04 -5.21 1.31
CA ASP A 95 10.03 -4.83 -0.11
C ASP A 95 10.74 -3.49 -0.40
N PHE A 96 10.89 -2.64 0.63
CA PHE A 96 11.63 -1.37 0.53
C PHE A 96 13.08 -1.47 1.02
N ARG A 97 13.44 -2.47 1.84
CA ARG A 97 14.77 -2.58 2.46
C ARG A 97 15.94 -2.52 1.48
N SER A 98 15.83 -3.13 0.30
CA SER A 98 16.93 -3.15 -0.68
C SER A 98 17.17 -1.82 -1.38
N ARG A 99 16.22 -0.88 -1.33
CA ARG A 99 16.28 0.42 -2.00
C ARG A 99 16.26 1.62 -1.05
N TRP A 100 15.92 1.40 0.22
CA TRP A 100 15.89 2.45 1.22
C TRP A 100 17.31 2.93 1.53
N ARG A 101 17.52 4.24 1.49
CA ARG A 101 18.84 4.87 1.67
C ARG A 101 19.09 5.40 3.09
N GLY A 102 18.05 5.45 3.93
CA GLY A 102 18.14 5.87 5.33
C GLY A 102 18.23 4.68 6.29
N ASP A 103 18.07 4.95 7.59
CA ASP A 103 18.05 3.90 8.60
C ASP A 103 16.75 3.08 8.49
N VAL A 104 16.80 1.80 8.89
CA VAL A 104 15.61 0.93 8.91
C VAL A 104 14.53 1.46 9.85
N GLU A 105 14.93 2.13 10.92
CA GLU A 105 14.03 2.79 11.87
C GLU A 105 13.26 3.96 11.23
N ASP A 106 13.91 4.72 10.34
CA ASP A 106 13.26 5.79 9.59
C ASP A 106 12.23 5.20 8.63
N LEU A 107 12.56 4.09 7.95
CA LEU A 107 11.61 3.38 7.08
C LEU A 107 10.37 2.93 7.86
N GLU A 108 10.56 2.32 9.03
CA GLU A 108 9.46 1.86 9.89
C GLU A 108 8.61 3.04 10.40
N SER A 109 9.28 4.13 10.80
CA SER A 109 8.62 5.36 11.27
C SER A 109 7.79 6.01 10.18
N GLU A 110 8.30 6.09 8.94
CA GLU A 110 7.58 6.62 7.79
C GLU A 110 6.37 5.75 7.40
N LEU A 111 6.50 4.43 7.48
CA LEU A 111 5.37 3.52 7.28
C LEU A 111 4.27 3.77 8.32
N PHE A 112 4.65 3.93 9.59
CA PHE A 112 3.70 4.25 10.65
C PHE A 112 3.09 5.64 10.48
N ALA A 113 3.86 6.66 10.15
CA ALA A 113 3.35 8.00 9.91
C ALA A 113 2.27 7.99 8.81
N GLY A 114 2.57 7.38 7.65
CA GLY A 114 1.61 7.27 6.55
C GLY A 114 0.36 6.46 6.91
N PHE A 115 0.52 5.37 7.66
CA PHE A 115 -0.61 4.58 8.13
C PHE A 115 -1.49 5.39 9.09
N LEU A 116 -0.90 6.05 10.09
CA LEU A 116 -1.62 6.78 11.13
C LEU A 116 -2.33 8.03 10.60
N ASP A 117 -1.71 8.76 9.68
CA ASP A 117 -2.35 9.88 9.00
C ASP A 117 -3.57 9.41 8.20
N ARG A 118 -3.46 8.24 7.55
CA ARG A 118 -4.60 7.68 6.83
C ARG A 118 -5.65 7.10 7.75
N LEU A 119 -5.28 6.53 8.90
CA LEU A 119 -6.21 6.00 9.89
C LEU A 119 -7.22 7.07 10.33
N ARG A 120 -6.75 8.32 10.49
CA ARG A 120 -7.58 9.48 10.85
C ARG A 120 -8.56 9.92 9.76
N THR A 121 -8.26 9.64 8.49
CA THR A 121 -8.94 10.27 7.33
C THR A 121 -9.57 9.28 6.35
N VAL A 122 -9.35 7.97 6.49
CA VAL A 122 -9.87 6.96 5.57
C VAL A 122 -11.40 6.97 5.56
N ASP A 123 -11.96 6.94 4.37
CA ASP A 123 -13.39 6.70 4.18
C ASP A 123 -13.68 5.23 4.49
N ILE A 124 -14.50 5.01 5.52
CA ILE A 124 -14.83 3.70 6.08
C ILE A 124 -16.04 3.04 5.40
N GLU A 125 -16.74 3.75 4.53
CA GLU A 125 -17.85 3.20 3.74
C GLU A 125 -17.35 2.54 2.47
N ALA A 126 -16.23 3.03 1.94
CA ALA A 126 -15.57 2.40 0.80
C ALA A 126 -14.85 1.09 1.18
N PRO A 127 -14.84 0.09 0.28
CA PRO A 127 -14.20 -1.19 0.51
C PRO A 127 -12.66 -1.10 0.54
N ARG A 128 -12.03 -2.20 0.94
CA ARG A 128 -10.56 -2.38 1.09
C ARG A 128 -9.95 -1.40 2.09
N ILE A 129 -10.55 -1.26 3.26
CA ILE A 129 -10.11 -0.27 4.27
C ILE A 129 -8.64 -0.51 4.64
N CYS A 130 -8.28 -1.76 4.98
CA CYS A 130 -6.90 -2.15 5.30
C CYS A 130 -5.93 -1.86 4.16
N GLY A 131 -6.28 -2.27 2.94
CA GLY A 131 -5.46 -2.04 1.75
C GLY A 131 -5.14 -0.55 1.58
N ARG A 132 -6.15 0.32 1.71
CA ARG A 132 -5.98 1.78 1.56
C ARG A 132 -5.11 2.40 2.67
N LEU A 133 -5.10 1.82 3.86
CA LEU A 133 -4.19 2.21 4.95
C LEU A 133 -2.75 1.80 4.63
N ILE A 134 -2.53 0.56 4.16
CA ILE A 134 -1.21 0.09 3.72
C ILE A 134 -0.69 0.90 2.52
N ASP A 135 -1.56 1.22 1.56
CA ASP A 135 -1.20 2.07 0.41
C ASP A 135 -0.73 3.47 0.88
N ALA A 136 -1.28 3.98 1.98
CA ALA A 136 -0.86 5.25 2.54
C ALA A 136 0.50 5.19 3.24
N ALA A 137 0.79 4.09 3.94
CA ALA A 137 2.11 3.82 4.47
C ALA A 137 3.15 3.78 3.34
N VAL A 138 2.85 3.07 2.25
CA VAL A 138 3.70 3.00 1.05
C VAL A 138 3.93 4.41 0.45
N ARG A 139 2.90 5.24 0.35
CA ARG A 139 3.02 6.62 -0.13
C ARG A 139 3.90 7.49 0.77
N ALA A 140 3.83 7.33 2.08
CA ALA A 140 4.67 8.10 3.00
C ALA A 140 6.15 7.77 2.80
N VAL A 141 6.50 6.48 2.78
CA VAL A 141 7.88 6.04 2.49
C VAL A 141 8.37 6.58 1.15
N ARG A 142 7.55 6.52 0.09
CA ARG A 142 7.95 7.05 -1.24
C ARG A 142 8.15 8.57 -1.26
N ARG A 143 7.43 9.31 -0.41
CA ARG A 143 7.61 10.77 -0.26
C ARG A 143 8.85 11.11 0.57
N ALA A 144 9.15 10.28 1.57
CA ALA A 144 10.29 10.42 2.44
C ALA A 144 11.60 9.93 1.79
N GLU A 145 11.52 9.09 0.76
CA GLU A 145 12.67 8.73 -0.06
C GLU A 145 13.29 10.04 -0.59
N PRO A 146 14.51 10.39 -0.19
CA PRO A 146 15.09 11.67 -0.57
C PRO A 146 15.11 11.77 -2.09
N ALA A 147 14.50 12.82 -2.62
CA ALA A 147 14.63 13.16 -4.02
C ALA A 147 16.14 13.26 -4.32
N GLY A 148 16.69 12.26 -5.00
CA GLY A 148 18.07 12.30 -5.47
C GLY A 148 18.32 13.59 -6.26
N PRO A 149 19.60 13.92 -6.53
CA PRO A 149 20.35 15.17 -6.31
C PRO A 149 19.70 16.56 -6.55
N TRP A 150 18.37 16.68 -6.53
CA TRP A 150 17.65 17.86 -7.02
C TRP A 150 16.73 18.49 -5.97
N SER A 151 16.99 18.24 -4.69
CA SER A 151 16.75 19.27 -3.68
C SER A 151 17.69 20.43 -3.99
N GLN A 152 17.28 21.28 -4.94
CA GLN A 152 18.03 22.43 -5.40
C GLN A 152 18.48 23.25 -4.19
N GLN A 153 19.78 23.26 -3.92
CA GLN A 153 20.38 24.48 -3.38
C GLN A 153 20.14 25.52 -4.49
N PRO A 154 19.48 26.66 -4.24
CA PRO A 154 19.33 27.67 -5.27
C PRO A 154 20.72 28.20 -5.58
N SER A 155 21.36 27.65 -6.61
CA SER A 155 22.43 28.34 -7.30
C SER A 155 21.79 29.55 -7.94
N SER A 156 21.92 30.69 -7.29
CA SER A 156 21.81 32.00 -7.93
C SER A 156 22.65 31.96 -9.21
N LEU A 157 21.99 31.89 -10.38
CA LEU A 157 22.42 32.39 -11.70
C LEU A 157 21.64 31.67 -12.81
N ALA A 158 20.51 32.26 -13.21
CA ALA A 158 20.05 32.45 -14.60
C ALA A 158 18.52 32.66 -14.58
N ALA A 159 18.10 33.91 -14.55
CA ALA A 159 16.72 34.30 -14.72
C ALA A 159 16.31 34.09 -16.19
N GLY A 160 15.40 33.15 -16.44
CA GLY A 160 14.69 33.00 -17.71
C GLY A 160 13.38 32.26 -17.48
N PRO A 161 12.27 32.63 -18.15
CA PRO A 161 10.99 31.97 -17.95
C PRO A 161 11.06 30.52 -18.47
N ALA A 162 10.79 29.57 -17.57
CA ALA A 162 10.72 28.15 -17.93
C ALA A 162 9.45 27.88 -18.74
N VAL A 163 9.60 27.36 -19.96
CA VAL A 163 8.48 26.89 -20.79
C VAL A 163 7.86 25.64 -20.13
N PRO A 164 6.54 25.59 -19.91
CA PRO A 164 5.89 24.39 -19.39
C PRO A 164 5.98 23.25 -20.42
N GLY A 165 6.64 22.15 -20.10
CA GLY A 165 6.60 20.95 -20.93
C GLY A 165 5.20 20.33 -20.92
N LEU A 166 4.54 20.28 -22.08
CA LEU A 166 3.20 19.68 -22.25
C LEU A 166 3.17 18.18 -21.84
N PRO A 167 2.03 17.64 -21.34
CA PRO A 167 2.04 16.32 -20.70
C PRO A 167 1.20 15.25 -21.43
N TRP A 168 1.62 14.63 -22.55
CA TRP A 168 0.78 13.55 -23.17
C TRP A 168 1.45 12.30 -23.81
N ASP A 169 2.75 12.02 -23.67
CA ASP A 169 3.38 11.09 -24.65
C ASP A 169 3.35 9.56 -24.40
N HIS A 170 2.63 9.01 -23.40
CA HIS A 170 2.38 7.55 -23.38
C HIS A 170 1.33 7.13 -22.33
N PRO A 171 0.35 6.25 -22.65
CA PRO A 171 -0.62 5.75 -21.68
C PRO A 171 0.03 4.96 -20.53
N ASP A 172 1.18 4.31 -20.76
CA ASP A 172 1.96 3.67 -19.68
C ASP A 172 2.40 4.64 -18.59
N TYR A 173 2.57 5.94 -18.90
CA TYR A 173 2.89 6.91 -17.85
C TYR A 173 1.72 7.17 -16.92
N VAL A 174 0.48 6.96 -17.37
CA VAL A 174 -0.70 7.02 -16.50
C VAL A 174 -0.67 5.84 -15.53
N LEU A 175 -0.35 4.64 -16.00
CA LEU A 175 -0.19 3.46 -15.14
C LEU A 175 0.98 3.63 -14.18
N ALA A 176 2.13 4.12 -14.67
CA ALA A 176 3.31 4.32 -13.85
C ALA A 176 3.10 5.43 -12.80
N ARG A 177 2.35 6.50 -13.13
CA ARG A 177 1.88 7.51 -12.17
C ARG A 177 0.88 6.92 -11.18
N ALA A 178 -0.02 6.05 -11.61
CA ALA A 178 -0.96 5.38 -10.72
C ALA A 178 -0.26 4.42 -9.75
N VAL A 179 0.83 3.77 -10.16
CA VAL A 179 1.70 2.99 -9.27
C VAL A 179 2.47 3.89 -8.31
N ALA A 180 3.02 5.01 -8.81
CA ALA A 180 3.72 5.98 -7.97
C ALA A 180 2.79 6.64 -6.94
N ALA A 181 1.51 6.88 -7.29
CA ALA A 181 0.45 7.33 -6.40
C ALA A 181 -0.13 6.24 -5.50
N ALA A 182 0.31 4.98 -5.66
CA ALA A 182 -0.28 3.80 -5.00
C ALA A 182 -1.81 3.69 -5.19
N VAL A 183 -2.32 4.15 -6.33
CA VAL A 183 -3.68 3.85 -6.80
C VAL A 183 -3.74 2.41 -7.31
N LEU A 184 -2.63 1.95 -7.90
CA LEU A 184 -2.39 0.59 -8.39
C LEU A 184 -1.13 0.02 -7.72
N CYS A 185 -1.09 -1.30 -7.48
CA CYS A 185 0.19 -1.99 -7.30
C CYS A 185 0.86 -2.26 -8.66
N ARG A 186 2.12 -2.70 -8.65
CA ARG A 186 2.89 -2.93 -9.88
C ARG A 186 2.25 -4.03 -10.73
N GLU A 187 1.85 -5.12 -10.10
CA GLU A 187 1.23 -6.27 -10.74
C GLU A 187 -0.14 -5.89 -11.36
N GLU A 188 -0.90 -5.03 -10.69
CA GLU A 188 -2.16 -4.49 -11.23
C GLU A 188 -1.91 -3.62 -12.48
N ALA A 189 -0.88 -2.78 -12.44
CA ALA A 189 -0.48 -1.97 -13.58
C ALA A 189 0.06 -2.82 -14.74
N ASP A 190 0.79 -3.90 -14.45
CA ASP A 190 1.33 -4.81 -15.45
C ASP A 190 0.20 -5.59 -16.14
N VAL A 191 -0.80 -6.08 -15.40
CA VAL A 191 -1.98 -6.74 -15.99
C VAL A 191 -2.79 -5.76 -16.84
N ILE A 192 -3.01 -4.54 -16.36
CA ILE A 192 -3.74 -3.53 -17.13
C ILE A 192 -2.95 -3.15 -18.39
N GLY A 193 -1.64 -2.91 -18.26
CA GLY A 193 -0.75 -2.60 -19.37
C GLY A 193 -0.76 -3.70 -20.42
N ALA A 194 -0.50 -4.95 -20.01
CA ALA A 194 -0.46 -6.10 -20.91
C ALA A 194 -1.79 -6.36 -21.64
N THR A 195 -2.92 -6.10 -20.98
CA THR A 195 -4.24 -6.46 -21.53
C THR A 195 -5.06 -5.30 -22.12
N ARG A 196 -4.67 -4.05 -21.90
CA ARG A 196 -5.34 -2.85 -22.45
C ARG A 196 -4.46 -2.03 -23.37
N LEU A 197 -3.15 -2.07 -23.18
CA LEU A 197 -2.17 -1.30 -23.95
C LEU A 197 -1.25 -2.21 -24.78
N GLY A 198 -1.21 -3.51 -24.48
CA GLY A 198 -0.54 -4.53 -25.27
C GLY A 198 -1.51 -5.58 -25.81
N ASP A 199 -0.95 -6.59 -26.49
CA ASP A 199 -1.71 -7.60 -27.25
C ASP A 199 -1.97 -8.90 -26.46
N THR A 200 -1.85 -8.87 -25.13
CA THR A 200 -1.99 -10.08 -24.30
C THR A 200 -3.44 -10.29 -23.86
N THR A 201 -3.93 -11.51 -24.00
CA THR A 201 -5.26 -11.86 -23.46
C THR A 201 -5.25 -11.90 -21.93
N LEU A 202 -6.41 -11.69 -21.31
CA LEU A 202 -6.54 -11.78 -19.86
C LEU A 202 -6.15 -13.17 -19.33
N GLY A 203 -6.43 -14.24 -20.07
CA GLY A 203 -6.04 -15.60 -19.71
C GLY A 203 -4.53 -15.79 -19.68
N GLN A 204 -3.81 -15.27 -20.67
CA GLN A 204 -2.34 -15.31 -20.71
C GLN A 204 -1.72 -14.47 -19.58
N ALA A 205 -2.24 -13.27 -19.32
CA ALA A 205 -1.78 -12.43 -18.21
C ALA A 205 -2.07 -13.05 -16.84
N ALA A 206 -3.22 -13.72 -16.69
CA ALA A 206 -3.59 -14.44 -15.47
C ALA A 206 -2.66 -15.64 -15.23
N SER A 207 -2.36 -16.41 -16.29
CA SER A 207 -1.44 -17.54 -16.23
C SER A 207 -0.03 -17.14 -15.82
N ALA A 208 0.48 -16.02 -16.35
CA ALA A 208 1.80 -15.48 -15.97
C ALA A 208 1.89 -15.08 -14.48
N LEU A 209 0.76 -14.82 -13.83
CA LEU A 209 0.66 -14.46 -12.42
C LEU A 209 0.15 -15.61 -11.52
N GLY A 210 -0.01 -16.81 -12.08
CA GLY A 210 -0.53 -17.97 -11.35
C GLY A 210 -1.98 -17.82 -10.86
N LEU A 211 -2.79 -16.99 -11.53
CA LEU A 211 -4.17 -16.71 -11.16
C LEU A 211 -5.16 -17.43 -12.08
N ALA A 212 -6.29 -17.85 -11.51
CA ALA A 212 -7.44 -18.29 -12.28
C ALA A 212 -8.07 -17.09 -13.03
N GLU A 213 -8.47 -17.30 -14.28
CA GLU A 213 -8.98 -16.22 -15.15
C GLU A 213 -10.17 -15.42 -14.56
N PRO A 214 -11.16 -16.04 -13.87
CA PRO A 214 -12.23 -15.29 -13.22
C PRO A 214 -11.73 -14.35 -12.10
N ALA A 215 -10.72 -14.78 -11.35
CA ALA A 215 -10.09 -13.99 -10.30
C ALA A 215 -9.32 -12.81 -10.91
N ALA A 216 -8.54 -13.05 -11.97
CA ALA A 216 -7.85 -12.01 -12.71
C ALA A 216 -8.83 -10.98 -13.34
N ARG A 217 -9.98 -11.42 -13.83
CA ARG A 217 -11.03 -10.54 -14.37
C ARG A 217 -11.59 -9.60 -13.30
N ARG A 218 -11.95 -10.14 -12.14
CA ARG A 218 -12.45 -9.36 -11.01
C ARG A 218 -11.38 -8.39 -10.51
N TRP A 219 -10.14 -8.86 -10.38
CA TRP A 219 -9.01 -8.06 -9.91
C TRP A 219 -8.68 -6.90 -10.86
N ARG A 220 -8.58 -7.16 -12.18
CA ARG A 220 -8.39 -6.13 -13.19
C ARG A 220 -9.52 -5.11 -13.19
N ARG A 221 -10.79 -5.54 -13.11
CA ARG A 221 -11.94 -4.63 -13.06
C ARG A 221 -11.88 -3.67 -11.87
N GLN A 222 -11.48 -4.14 -10.70
CA GLN A 222 -11.34 -3.31 -9.50
C GLN A 222 -10.17 -2.32 -9.60
N ALA A 223 -9.06 -2.75 -10.22
CA ALA A 223 -7.93 -1.88 -10.53
C ALA A 223 -8.31 -0.78 -11.54
N GLU A 224 -9.03 -1.12 -12.61
CA GLU A 224 -9.52 -0.17 -13.62
C GLU A 224 -10.48 0.88 -13.02
N LEU A 225 -11.35 0.47 -12.09
CA LEU A 225 -12.25 1.40 -11.39
C LEU A 225 -11.48 2.43 -10.55
N ARG A 226 -10.46 2.00 -9.81
CA ARG A 226 -9.58 2.89 -9.04
C ARG A 226 -8.81 3.83 -9.95
N LEU A 227 -8.23 3.31 -11.04
CA LEU A 227 -7.51 4.10 -12.03
C LEU A 227 -8.40 5.20 -12.64
N ARG A 228 -9.64 4.85 -13.02
CA ARG A 228 -10.63 5.80 -13.55
C ARG A 228 -10.97 6.90 -12.54
N GLY A 229 -11.11 6.55 -11.26
CA GLY A 229 -11.34 7.52 -10.18
C GLY A 229 -10.20 8.53 -10.08
N ALA A 230 -8.95 8.06 -10.02
CA ALA A 230 -7.76 8.90 -9.90
C ALA A 230 -7.52 9.79 -11.13
N ILE A 231 -7.87 9.31 -12.33
CA ILE A 231 -7.82 10.14 -13.55
C ILE A 231 -8.83 11.29 -13.46
N ARG A 232 -10.08 11.00 -13.05
CA ARG A 232 -11.16 11.99 -12.99
C ARG A 232 -10.95 13.06 -11.92
N SER A 233 -10.35 12.70 -10.79
CA SER A 233 -10.03 13.63 -9.71
C SER A 233 -8.80 14.50 -9.99
N GLY A 234 -8.05 14.24 -11.06
CA GLY A 234 -6.79 14.91 -11.34
C GLY A 234 -5.63 14.46 -10.44
N GLU A 235 -5.81 13.42 -9.63
CA GLU A 235 -4.83 12.90 -8.67
C GLU A 235 -3.52 12.45 -9.33
N LEU A 236 -3.59 12.00 -10.59
CA LEU A 236 -2.41 11.60 -11.36
C LEU A 236 -1.65 12.78 -11.97
N ALA A 237 -2.22 13.99 -12.01
CA ALA A 237 -1.64 15.14 -12.70
C ALA A 237 -0.40 15.71 -11.98
N PHE A 238 -0.30 15.52 -10.66
CA PHE A 238 0.76 16.07 -9.81
C PHE A 238 1.94 15.10 -9.56
N VAL A 239 1.86 13.88 -10.07
CA VAL A 239 2.88 12.83 -9.84
C VAL A 239 3.98 12.94 -10.89
N ALA A 240 5.25 13.09 -10.52
CA ALA A 240 6.32 13.17 -11.51
C ALA A 240 6.42 11.89 -12.37
N LYS A 241 6.79 12.04 -13.65
CA LYS A 241 6.91 10.93 -14.60
C LYS A 241 8.07 10.01 -14.18
N PRO A 242 7.85 8.71 -13.93
CA PRO A 242 8.95 7.78 -13.75
C PRO A 242 9.71 7.58 -15.06
N ARG A 243 11.04 7.45 -15.00
CA ARG A 243 11.87 7.07 -16.17
C ARG A 243 11.36 5.72 -16.71
N ARG A 244 11.26 5.60 -18.05
CA ARG A 244 10.77 4.40 -18.75
C ARG A 244 11.28 3.14 -18.06
N LEU A 245 10.37 2.25 -17.65
CA LEU A 245 10.72 0.85 -17.47
C LEU A 245 11.17 0.36 -18.86
N GLY A 246 12.47 0.08 -18.99
CA GLY A 246 13.03 -0.40 -20.24
C GLY A 246 12.25 -1.62 -20.71
N ARG A 247 11.70 -1.54 -21.92
CA ARG A 247 11.18 -2.69 -22.64
C ARG A 247 12.36 -3.67 -22.74
N GLN A 248 12.26 -4.80 -22.05
CA GLN A 248 13.23 -5.89 -22.22
C GLN A 248 13.15 -6.32 -23.69
N PRO A 249 14.26 -6.37 -24.45
CA PRO A 249 14.21 -6.82 -25.83
C PRO A 249 13.70 -8.27 -25.85
N ALA A 250 12.80 -8.56 -26.80
CA ALA A 250 12.30 -9.91 -27.04
C ALA A 250 13.49 -10.87 -27.25
N PRO A 251 13.38 -12.14 -26.81
CA PRO A 251 14.41 -13.13 -27.09
C PRO A 251 14.57 -13.24 -28.60
N ALA A 252 15.81 -13.07 -29.09
CA ALA A 252 16.15 -13.30 -30.47
C ALA A 252 15.70 -14.72 -30.86
N SER A 253 14.83 -14.83 -31.87
CA SER A 253 14.53 -16.13 -32.45
C SER A 253 15.81 -16.62 -33.10
N ALA A 254 16.38 -17.70 -32.56
CA ALA A 254 17.40 -18.47 -33.26
C ALA A 254 16.73 -19.11 -34.48
N VAL A 255 16.96 -18.49 -35.64
CA VAL A 255 16.85 -19.16 -36.94
C VAL A 255 18.25 -19.72 -37.25
N ALA A 256 18.40 -21.02 -37.05
CA ALA A 256 19.20 -21.96 -37.84
C ALA A 256 18.99 -23.36 -37.25
#